data_AF-A0A7C1KNI6-F1
#
_entry.id   AF-A0A7C1KNI6-F1
#
_cell.length_a   1.000
_cell.length_b   1.000
_cell.length_c   1.000
_cell.angle_alpha   90.00
_cell.angle_beta   90.00
_cell.angle_gamma   90.00
#
_symmetry.space_group_name_H-M   'P 1'
#
loop_
_entity.id
_entity.type
_entity.pdbx_description
1 polymer ?
#
loop_
_entity_poly.entity_id
_entity_poly.type
_entity_poly.pdbx_seq_one_letter_code
_entity_poly.pdbx_strand_id
1 'polypeptide(L)'
;MTSDNEWYTFTRTAATTGTLDRNYEGTTSTTADYVIFQDIFRTHGDVNQLKLFRNLGQQRTFVYASNSEFDRAVPTITQESEPRIGVVRGRDTSTYSTGTVSGTAGAKVITGAASPAWTSVEGLTRGIKIRVENQTYTINTIDSDTQITIYENLATTISAGTAYTINLNNILVQFWPPPADSIGVPYKYIRIMPPLVNDWDESQVPEKYHRLIIEGGLKRAFMYQFDSAKYQLAKAEFNEGLLLMKADFRQTIDKVNVLGSSDRIRRQDAFLLPLNLGTLS
;
A
#
# COMPACT_ATOMS: atom_id res chain seq x y z
N MET A 1 1.80 21.33 -37.97
CA MET A 1 1.04 21.58 -36.72
C MET A 1 0.89 20.22 -36.06
N THR A 2 1.79 19.89 -35.13
CA THR A 2 1.61 18.73 -34.25
C THR A 2 0.39 19.00 -33.40
N SER A 3 -0.57 18.08 -33.39
CA SER A 3 -1.76 18.23 -32.56
C SER A 3 -1.33 18.11 -31.09
N ASP A 4 -1.67 19.09 -30.25
CA ASP A 4 -1.42 19.12 -28.80
C ASP A 4 -2.18 18.03 -28.00
N ASN A 5 -2.59 16.94 -28.66
CA ASN A 5 -3.38 15.83 -28.10
C ASN A 5 -2.52 14.56 -27.90
N GLU A 6 -1.21 14.72 -27.76
CA GLU A 6 -0.34 13.59 -27.44
C GLU A 6 -0.45 13.17 -25.98
N TRP A 7 -0.30 11.86 -25.76
CA TRP A 7 -0.27 11.28 -24.44
C TRP A 7 1.18 10.94 -24.04
N TYR A 8 1.47 11.19 -22.77
CA TYR A 8 2.78 10.98 -22.16
C TYR A 8 2.62 10.19 -20.86
N THR A 9 3.63 9.39 -20.53
CA THR A 9 3.73 8.79 -19.20
C THR A 9 4.40 9.78 -18.26
N PHE A 10 3.68 10.29 -17.28
CA PHE A 10 4.23 11.22 -16.28
C PHE A 10 4.71 10.46 -15.04
N THR A 11 5.98 10.63 -14.69
CA THR A 11 6.55 10.13 -13.44
C THR A 11 6.76 11.30 -12.48
N ARG A 12 6.01 11.33 -11.38
CA ARG A 12 6.15 12.35 -10.33
C ARG A 12 7.50 12.20 -9.63
N THR A 13 8.25 13.28 -9.51
CA THR A 13 9.55 13.31 -8.80
C THR A 13 9.52 14.16 -7.53
N ALA A 14 8.60 15.13 -7.44
CA ALA A 14 8.34 15.88 -6.21
C ALA A 14 6.87 16.35 -6.15
N ALA A 15 6.56 17.27 -5.22
CA ALA A 15 5.21 17.82 -5.06
C ALA A 15 4.66 18.49 -6.32
N THR A 16 5.51 19.21 -7.06
CA THR A 16 5.14 20.04 -8.20
C THR A 16 5.96 19.74 -9.46
N THR A 17 6.75 18.67 -9.45
CA THR A 17 7.66 18.34 -10.55
C THR A 17 7.60 16.85 -10.89
N GLY A 18 7.95 16.54 -12.13
CA GLY A 18 8.05 15.19 -12.65
C GLY A 18 8.79 15.15 -13.98
N THR A 19 8.85 13.97 -14.56
CA THR A 19 9.46 13.72 -15.87
C THR A 19 8.45 13.04 -16.78
N LEU A 20 8.55 13.33 -18.07
CA LEU A 20 7.85 12.59 -19.11
C LEU A 20 8.74 11.44 -19.60
N ASP A 21 8.13 10.38 -20.10
CA ASP A 21 8.82 9.26 -20.74
C ASP A 21 9.56 9.65 -22.03
N ARG A 22 9.16 10.75 -22.67
CA ARG A 22 9.79 11.35 -23.84
C ARG A 22 9.69 12.88 -23.81
N ASN A 23 10.44 13.54 -24.69
CA ASN A 23 10.37 15.00 -24.83
C ASN A 23 8.96 15.43 -25.22
N TYR A 24 8.52 16.56 -24.67
CA TYR A 24 7.23 17.17 -25.05
C TYR A 24 7.30 17.66 -26.50
N GLU A 25 6.34 17.22 -27.33
CA GLU A 25 6.30 17.51 -28.77
C GLU A 25 5.35 18.67 -29.13
N GLY A 26 4.64 19.21 -28.14
CA GLY A 26 3.75 20.36 -28.27
C GLY A 26 4.45 21.71 -28.12
N THR A 27 3.68 22.79 -28.27
CA THR A 27 4.21 24.14 -28.03
C THR A 27 4.27 24.42 -26.54
N THR A 28 5.44 24.74 -26.00
CA THR A 28 5.59 25.10 -24.59
C THR A 28 4.76 26.34 -24.27
N SER A 29 3.84 26.21 -23.32
CA SER A 29 3.01 27.30 -22.81
C SER A 29 2.94 27.25 -21.29
N THR A 30 3.08 28.41 -20.65
CA THR A 30 2.88 28.57 -19.20
C THR A 30 1.40 28.57 -18.79
N THR A 31 0.50 28.56 -19.78
CA THR A 31 -0.96 28.58 -19.61
C THR A 31 -1.64 27.36 -20.22
N ALA A 32 -0.86 26.35 -20.63
CA ALA A 32 -1.43 25.10 -21.11
C ALA A 32 -2.20 24.39 -19.98
N ASP A 33 -3.41 23.96 -20.30
CA ASP A 33 -4.17 23.04 -19.47
C ASP A 33 -3.67 21.61 -19.73
N TYR A 34 -3.62 20.81 -18.67
CA TYR A 34 -3.25 19.40 -18.75
C TYR A 34 -4.14 18.58 -17.83
N VAL A 35 -4.29 17.30 -18.15
CA VAL A 35 -4.98 16.33 -17.30
C VAL A 35 -4.03 15.18 -17.02
N ILE A 36 -3.89 14.83 -15.74
CA ILE A 36 -3.08 13.69 -15.29
C ILE A 36 -4.04 12.63 -14.79
N PHE A 37 -3.89 11.41 -15.30
CA PHE A 37 -4.62 10.24 -14.85
C PHE A 37 -3.70 9.35 -14.03
N GLN A 38 -4.19 8.92 -12.87
CA GLN A 38 -3.62 7.81 -12.15
C GLN A 38 -4.46 6.58 -12.43
N ASP A 39 -3.89 5.61 -13.13
CA ASP A 39 -4.52 4.33 -13.43
C ASP A 39 -3.90 3.18 -12.63
N ILE A 40 -2.69 3.36 -12.09
CA ILE A 40 -1.97 2.41 -11.24
C ILE A 40 -2.00 2.88 -9.78
N PHE A 41 -2.41 1.97 -8.90
CA PHE A 41 -2.55 2.22 -7.47
C PHE A 41 -1.76 1.19 -6.65
N ARG A 42 -1.11 1.65 -5.59
CA ARG A 42 -0.42 0.82 -4.60
C ARG A 42 -1.40 0.34 -3.53
N THR A 43 -1.41 -0.95 -3.24
CA THR A 43 -2.12 -1.49 -2.07
C THR A 43 -1.29 -1.29 -0.79
N HIS A 44 -1.86 -1.59 0.37
CA HIS A 44 -1.08 -1.69 1.61
C HIS A 44 0.10 -2.67 1.48
N GLY A 45 1.18 -2.41 2.23
CA GLY A 45 2.42 -3.20 2.19
C GLY A 45 2.28 -4.60 2.77
N ASP A 46 1.32 -4.80 3.68
CA ASP A 46 0.98 -6.10 4.26
C ASP A 46 0.10 -6.98 3.37
N VAL A 47 -0.26 -6.53 2.17
CA VAL A 47 -1.07 -7.33 1.23
C VAL A 47 -0.20 -8.44 0.63
N ASN A 48 -0.55 -9.70 0.94
CA ASN A 48 0.07 -10.87 0.34
C ASN A 48 -0.56 -11.22 -1.00
N GLN A 49 -1.90 -11.31 -1.00
CA GLN A 49 -2.68 -11.74 -2.15
C GLN A 49 -4.04 -11.04 -2.16
N LEU A 50 -4.41 -10.48 -3.31
CA LEU A 50 -5.74 -9.92 -3.55
C LEU A 50 -6.75 -11.04 -3.83
N LYS A 51 -7.96 -10.94 -3.27
CA LYS A 51 -9.02 -11.95 -3.41
C LYS A 51 -10.26 -11.43 -4.12
N LEU A 52 -10.63 -10.18 -3.89
CA LEU A 52 -11.83 -9.59 -4.47
C LEU A 52 -11.68 -8.07 -4.53
N PHE A 53 -12.00 -7.48 -5.67
CA PHE A 53 -12.26 -6.04 -5.80
C PHE A 53 -13.74 -5.81 -6.10
N ARG A 54 -14.37 -4.82 -5.47
CA ARG A 54 -15.73 -4.38 -5.80
C ARG A 54 -15.73 -2.90 -6.14
N ASN A 55 -16.43 -2.54 -7.22
CA ASN A 55 -16.77 -1.16 -7.51
C ASN A 55 -18.07 -0.82 -6.77
N LEU A 56 -18.01 0.13 -5.83
CA LEU A 56 -19.18 0.54 -5.05
C LEU A 56 -20.22 1.28 -5.91
N GLY A 57 -19.78 2.09 -6.87
CA GLY A 57 -20.67 2.86 -7.76
C GLY A 57 -21.59 1.95 -8.58
N GLN A 58 -21.07 0.78 -8.99
CA GLN A 58 -21.83 -0.17 -9.82
C GLN A 58 -22.34 -1.40 -9.05
N GLN A 59 -22.00 -1.54 -7.76
CA GLN A 59 -22.25 -2.75 -6.96
C GLN A 59 -21.76 -4.05 -7.62
N ARG A 60 -20.73 -3.97 -8.48
CA ARG A 60 -20.19 -5.10 -9.25
C ARG A 60 -18.77 -5.43 -8.83
N THR A 61 -18.44 -6.72 -8.88
CA THR A 61 -17.05 -7.18 -8.76
C THR A 61 -16.30 -6.79 -10.03
N PHE A 62 -15.06 -6.34 -9.89
CA PHE A 62 -14.22 -6.08 -11.06
C PHE A 62 -13.96 -7.37 -11.83
N VAL A 63 -13.92 -7.26 -13.15
CA VAL A 63 -13.41 -8.34 -13.99
C VAL A 63 -11.88 -8.31 -13.88
N TYR A 64 -11.30 -9.42 -13.41
CA TYR A 64 -9.85 -9.59 -13.44
C TYR A 64 -9.44 -10.00 -14.84
N ALA A 65 -8.63 -9.17 -15.48
CA ALA A 65 -7.94 -9.52 -16.72
C ALA A 65 -6.49 -9.87 -16.42
N SER A 66 -5.92 -10.78 -17.21
CA SER A 66 -4.45 -10.90 -17.29
C SER A 66 -3.84 -9.68 -17.96
N ASN A 67 -2.54 -9.44 -17.78
CA ASN A 67 -1.85 -8.34 -18.46
C ASN A 67 -2.05 -8.40 -19.99
N SER A 68 -1.98 -9.58 -20.59
CA SER A 68 -2.17 -9.75 -22.04
C SER A 68 -3.60 -9.49 -22.49
N GLU A 69 -4.61 -9.87 -21.71
CA GLU A 69 -6.01 -9.54 -22.00
C GLU A 69 -6.29 -8.05 -21.86
N PHE A 70 -5.64 -7.40 -20.90
CA PHE A 70 -5.73 -5.96 -20.68
C PHE A 70 -5.09 -5.18 -21.82
N ASP A 71 -3.88 -5.56 -22.23
CA ASP A 71 -3.19 -4.94 -23.38
C ASP A 71 -4.01 -5.14 -24.66
N ARG A 72 -4.61 -6.32 -24.85
CA ARG A 72 -5.49 -6.62 -26.01
C ARG A 72 -6.83 -5.88 -25.96
N ALA A 73 -7.30 -5.49 -24.78
CA ALA A 73 -8.52 -4.69 -24.66
C ALA A 73 -8.35 -3.27 -25.23
N VAL A 74 -7.14 -2.91 -25.71
CA VAL A 74 -6.75 -1.61 -26.26
C VAL A 74 -7.35 -0.49 -25.40
N PRO A 75 -6.90 -0.36 -24.14
CA PRO A 75 -7.36 0.71 -23.27
C PRO A 75 -7.02 2.05 -23.93
N THR A 76 -8.01 2.66 -24.58
CA THR A 76 -7.85 3.96 -25.21
C THR A 76 -7.91 4.98 -24.09
N ILE A 77 -6.75 5.38 -23.56
CA ILE A 77 -6.58 6.32 -22.43
C ILE A 77 -7.41 7.61 -22.51
N THR A 78 -8.00 7.91 -23.66
CA THR A 78 -9.00 8.96 -23.89
C THR A 78 -10.38 8.66 -23.29
N GLN A 79 -10.65 7.45 -22.81
CA GLN A 79 -11.92 7.08 -22.18
C GLN A 79 -11.79 7.10 -20.67
N GLU A 80 -12.45 8.06 -20.03
CA GLU A 80 -12.65 8.10 -18.59
C GLU A 80 -14.05 7.59 -18.24
N SER A 81 -14.17 6.77 -17.21
CA SER A 81 -15.45 6.31 -16.66
C SER A 81 -15.22 5.59 -15.35
N GLU A 82 -16.28 5.14 -14.68
CA GLU A 82 -16.15 4.18 -13.59
C GLU A 82 -15.45 2.90 -14.08
N PRO A 83 -14.36 2.47 -13.42
CA PRO A 83 -13.58 1.34 -13.86
C PRO A 83 -14.36 0.04 -13.67
N ARG A 84 -14.18 -0.89 -14.62
CA ARG A 84 -14.87 -2.19 -14.66
C ARG A 84 -13.90 -3.36 -14.68
N ILE A 85 -12.66 -3.10 -15.09
CA ILE A 85 -11.58 -4.09 -15.19
C ILE A 85 -10.48 -3.68 -14.22
N GLY A 86 -9.92 -4.67 -13.51
CA GLY A 86 -8.78 -4.49 -12.63
C GLY A 86 -7.70 -5.54 -12.93
N VAL A 87 -6.44 -5.14 -12.92
CA VAL A 87 -5.30 -6.01 -13.22
C VAL A 87 -4.22 -5.86 -12.17
N VAL A 88 -3.68 -6.99 -11.72
CA VAL A 88 -2.51 -6.99 -10.84
C VAL A 88 -1.26 -6.91 -11.69
N ARG A 89 -0.56 -5.78 -11.65
CA ARG A 89 0.64 -5.54 -12.46
C ARG A 89 1.89 -6.22 -11.89
N GLY A 90 1.88 -6.53 -10.59
CA GLY A 90 3.00 -7.15 -9.90
C GLY A 90 3.23 -6.52 -8.53
N ARG A 91 4.47 -6.55 -8.07
CA ARG A 91 4.93 -5.80 -6.90
C ARG A 91 5.80 -4.65 -7.34
N ASP A 92 5.55 -3.48 -6.77
CA ASP A 92 6.51 -2.40 -6.85
C ASP A 92 7.70 -2.74 -5.95
N THR A 93 8.93 -2.46 -6.38
CA THR A 93 10.13 -2.66 -5.55
C THR A 93 10.94 -1.38 -5.43
N SER A 94 10.31 -0.22 -5.70
CA SER A 94 10.90 1.09 -5.50
C SER A 94 11.36 1.27 -4.05
N THR A 95 12.42 2.04 -3.87
CA THR A 95 12.97 2.32 -2.54
C THR A 95 12.76 3.78 -2.14
N TYR A 96 12.53 4.02 -0.86
CA TYR A 96 12.49 5.34 -0.25
C TYR A 96 13.61 5.52 0.77
N SER A 97 14.38 6.60 0.69
CA SER A 97 15.57 6.80 1.53
C SER A 97 15.84 8.27 1.86
N THR A 98 14.82 9.13 1.85
CA THR A 98 14.97 10.56 2.13
C THR A 98 15.05 10.81 3.64
N GLY A 99 16.05 11.58 4.05
CA GLY A 99 16.28 11.93 5.46
C GLY A 99 17.12 10.90 6.21
N THR A 100 17.08 10.95 7.53
CA THR A 100 17.85 10.08 8.43
C THR A 100 16.99 9.60 9.58
N VAL A 101 17.48 8.64 10.36
CA VAL A 101 16.77 8.05 11.50
C VAL A 101 17.64 7.98 12.75
N SER A 102 16.99 7.79 13.89
CA SER A 102 17.58 7.48 15.19
C SER A 102 16.63 6.59 16.01
N GLY A 103 17.14 5.96 17.06
CA GLY A 103 16.34 5.11 17.94
C GLY A 103 17.17 4.48 19.06
N THR A 104 16.50 4.10 20.15
CA THR A 104 17.16 3.50 21.32
C THR A 104 17.00 1.99 21.31
N ALA A 105 18.05 1.24 21.67
CA ALA A 105 17.96 -0.21 21.83
C ALA A 105 16.79 -0.61 22.75
N GLY A 106 16.05 -1.65 22.36
CA GLY A 106 14.85 -2.13 23.07
C GLY A 106 13.57 -1.36 22.76
N ALA A 107 13.63 -0.17 22.15
CA ALA A 107 12.43 0.58 21.77
C ALA A 107 11.79 0.01 20.49
N LYS A 108 10.49 0.28 20.30
CA LYS A 108 9.75 0.01 19.05
C LYS A 108 9.59 1.25 18.16
N VAL A 109 10.14 2.39 18.56
CA VAL A 109 9.96 3.67 17.88
C VAL A 109 11.25 4.03 17.14
N ILE A 110 11.12 4.36 15.86
CA ILE A 110 12.19 4.97 15.07
C ILE A 110 11.79 6.42 14.79
N THR A 111 12.69 7.34 15.14
CA THR A 111 12.49 8.77 14.94
C THR A 111 13.23 9.21 13.68
N GLY A 112 12.50 9.84 12.76
CA GLY A 112 13.03 10.43 11.54
C GLY A 112 13.54 11.86 11.75
N ALA A 113 14.56 12.24 10.99
CA ALA A 113 15.12 13.58 10.93
C ALA A 113 15.44 13.95 9.46
N ALA A 114 15.77 15.23 9.22
CA ALA A 114 16.02 15.76 7.88
C ALA A 114 14.83 15.57 6.90
N SER A 115 13.63 15.87 7.40
CA SER A 115 12.36 15.91 6.65
C SER A 115 12.03 14.63 5.86
N PRO A 116 11.88 13.47 6.53
CA PRO A 116 11.58 12.22 5.86
C PRO A 116 10.11 12.09 5.42
N ALA A 117 9.22 13.04 5.76
CA ALA A 117 7.88 13.20 5.20
C ALA A 117 7.05 11.91 5.05
N TRP A 118 7.16 10.98 6.01
CA TRP A 118 6.67 9.60 5.87
C TRP A 118 5.17 9.48 5.60
N THR A 119 4.34 10.42 6.06
CA THR A 119 2.88 10.35 5.83
C THR A 119 2.49 10.69 4.39
N SER A 120 3.38 11.33 3.64
CA SER A 120 3.16 11.74 2.25
C SER A 120 3.70 10.74 1.21
N VAL A 121 4.43 9.70 1.64
CA VAL A 121 5.04 8.73 0.74
C VAL A 121 4.00 7.71 0.29
N GLU A 122 3.66 7.71 -1.00
CA GLU A 122 2.71 6.76 -1.56
C GLU A 122 3.18 5.31 -1.38
N GLY A 123 2.29 4.45 -0.86
CA GLY A 123 2.58 3.04 -0.60
C GLY A 123 3.33 2.77 0.72
N LEU A 124 3.90 3.80 1.35
CA LEU A 124 4.47 3.65 2.70
C LEU A 124 3.32 3.45 3.68
N THR A 125 3.14 2.20 4.08
CA THR A 125 2.03 1.74 4.92
C THR A 125 2.52 0.63 5.83
N ARG A 126 1.64 0.21 6.75
CA ARG A 126 1.85 -0.96 7.61
C ARG A 126 2.30 -2.20 6.82
N GLY A 127 3.25 -2.94 7.39
CA GLY A 127 3.82 -4.17 6.84
C GLY A 127 4.99 -3.97 5.88
N ILE A 128 5.27 -2.73 5.48
CA ILE A 128 6.48 -2.39 4.73
C ILE A 128 7.72 -2.58 5.61
N LYS A 129 8.83 -2.95 4.96
CA LYS A 129 10.13 -3.14 5.62
C LYS A 129 11.00 -1.90 5.51
N ILE A 130 11.54 -1.47 6.64
CA ILE A 130 12.61 -0.47 6.73
C ILE A 130 13.92 -1.17 7.05
N ARG A 131 14.96 -0.89 6.27
CA ARG A 131 16.33 -1.30 6.54
C ARG A 131 17.09 -0.11 7.12
N VAL A 132 17.69 -0.31 8.29
CA VAL A 132 18.60 0.64 8.93
C VAL A 132 19.91 -0.10 9.14
N GLU A 133 20.99 0.37 8.49
CA GLU A 133 22.27 -0.33 8.44
C GLU A 133 22.12 -1.79 7.95
N ASN A 134 22.42 -2.77 8.80
CA ASN A 134 22.31 -4.21 8.52
C ASN A 134 21.06 -4.86 9.10
N GLN A 135 20.18 -4.08 9.74
CA GLN A 135 18.95 -4.58 10.35
C GLN A 135 17.74 -4.23 9.51
N THR A 136 16.76 -5.12 9.48
CA THR A 136 15.48 -4.92 8.79
C THR A 136 14.35 -5.04 9.80
N TYR A 137 13.51 -4.02 9.85
CA TYR A 137 12.35 -3.93 10.72
C TYR A 137 11.07 -3.82 9.90
N THR A 138 9.96 -4.26 10.46
CA THR A 138 8.65 -4.23 9.83
C THR A 138 7.81 -3.12 10.46
N ILE A 139 7.34 -2.19 9.64
CA ILE A 139 6.55 -1.03 10.08
C ILE A 139 5.18 -1.51 10.56
N ASN A 140 4.84 -1.16 11.80
CA ASN A 140 3.51 -1.38 12.39
C ASN A 140 2.58 -0.19 12.11
N THR A 141 3.02 1.02 12.44
CA THR A 141 2.29 2.27 12.23
C THR A 141 3.22 3.39 11.77
N ILE A 142 2.67 4.33 11.01
CA ILE A 142 3.31 5.60 10.67
C ILE A 142 2.57 6.64 11.49
N ASP A 143 3.21 7.10 12.55
CA ASP A 143 2.58 7.91 13.59
C ASP A 143 2.63 9.40 13.21
N SER A 144 3.68 9.81 12.49
CA SER A 144 3.84 11.16 11.90
C SER A 144 4.89 11.15 10.80
N ASP A 145 5.16 12.32 10.19
CA ASP A 145 6.21 12.47 9.17
C ASP A 145 7.63 12.14 9.68
N THR A 146 7.81 12.08 10.99
CA THR A 146 9.10 11.84 11.66
C THR A 146 9.02 10.72 12.69
N GLN A 147 7.95 9.92 12.72
CA GLN A 147 7.83 8.82 13.68
C GLN A 147 7.14 7.61 13.04
N ILE A 148 7.80 6.47 13.15
CA ILE A 148 7.22 5.16 12.88
C ILE A 148 7.37 4.26 14.09
N THR A 149 6.38 3.41 14.30
CA THR A 149 6.46 2.30 15.25
C THR A 149 6.62 1.00 14.47
N ILE A 150 7.57 0.17 14.88
CA ILE A 150 7.88 -1.15 14.28
C ILE A 150 7.29 -2.30 15.13
N TYR A 151 7.21 -3.50 14.55
CA TYR A 151 6.78 -4.69 15.30
C TYR A 151 7.86 -5.17 16.26
N GLU A 152 9.08 -5.25 15.75
CA GLU A 152 10.25 -5.74 16.45
C GLU A 152 10.78 -4.69 17.45
N ASN A 153 11.56 -5.12 18.43
CA ASN A 153 12.35 -4.18 19.23
C ASN A 153 13.66 -3.86 18.49
N LEU A 154 14.14 -2.62 18.60
CA LEU A 154 15.45 -2.24 18.08
C LEU A 154 16.55 -3.07 18.79
N ALA A 155 17.23 -3.93 18.04
CA ALA A 155 18.30 -4.77 18.58
C ALA A 155 19.48 -3.95 19.13
N THR A 156 19.78 -2.82 18.50
CA THR A 156 20.86 -1.89 18.86
C THR A 156 20.36 -0.45 18.76
N THR A 157 21.03 0.46 19.48
CA THR A 157 20.78 1.90 19.35
C THR A 157 21.16 2.35 17.94
N ILE A 158 20.26 3.05 17.28
CA ILE A 158 20.50 3.71 15.99
C ILE A 158 20.96 5.13 16.29
N SER A 159 22.21 5.43 15.96
CA SER A 159 22.78 6.77 16.13
C SER A 159 21.99 7.83 15.34
N ALA A 160 21.95 9.05 15.85
CA ALA A 160 21.32 10.15 15.12
C ALA A 160 22.03 10.41 13.79
N GLY A 161 21.26 10.61 12.73
CA GLY A 161 21.80 10.84 11.39
C GLY A 161 22.06 9.56 10.58
N THR A 162 21.70 8.39 11.08
CA THR A 162 21.87 7.13 10.35
C THR A 162 20.95 7.09 9.13
N ALA A 163 21.50 6.71 7.97
CA ALA A 163 20.73 6.53 6.75
C ALA A 163 19.86 5.26 6.81
N TYR A 164 18.77 5.25 6.06
CA TYR A 164 17.87 4.11 5.98
C TYR A 164 17.38 3.89 4.54
N THR A 165 16.77 2.75 4.31
CA THR A 165 16.10 2.44 3.04
C THR A 165 14.82 1.66 3.32
N ILE A 166 13.70 2.14 2.79
CA ILE A 166 12.40 1.50 2.85
C ILE A 166 12.14 0.85 1.50
N ASN A 167 11.76 -0.43 1.48
CA ASN A 167 11.37 -1.12 0.25
C ASN A 167 9.84 -1.11 0.13
N LEU A 168 9.32 -0.33 -0.82
CA LEU A 168 7.89 -0.17 -1.09
C LEU A 168 7.36 -1.38 -1.87
N ASN A 169 7.38 -2.56 -1.24
CA ASN A 169 7.03 -3.86 -1.80
C ASN A 169 5.51 -4.10 -1.97
N ASN A 170 4.77 -3.06 -2.36
CA ASN A 170 3.32 -3.05 -2.46
C ASN A 170 2.85 -3.82 -3.70
N ILE A 171 1.65 -4.42 -3.64
CA ILE A 171 1.02 -4.91 -4.86
C ILE A 171 0.49 -3.72 -5.65
N LEU A 172 0.73 -3.73 -6.96
CA LEU A 172 0.21 -2.74 -7.89
C LEU A 172 -1.05 -3.23 -8.59
N VAL A 173 -2.07 -2.38 -8.60
CA VAL A 173 -3.35 -2.64 -9.27
C VAL A 173 -3.58 -1.55 -10.30
N GLN A 174 -3.83 -1.95 -11.54
CA GLN A 174 -4.22 -1.05 -12.61
C GLN A 174 -5.72 -1.17 -12.88
N PHE A 175 -6.40 -0.05 -13.07
CA PHE A 175 -7.84 -0.01 -13.36
C PHE A 175 -8.12 0.47 -14.79
N TRP A 176 -9.21 -0.05 -15.38
CA TRP A 176 -9.70 0.38 -16.68
C TRP A 176 -11.23 0.47 -16.76
N PRO A 177 -11.80 1.51 -17.40
CA PRO A 177 -11.15 2.78 -17.77
C PRO A 177 -10.57 3.53 -16.56
N PRO A 178 -9.61 4.46 -16.72
CA PRO A 178 -9.17 5.31 -15.63
C PRO A 178 -10.38 6.02 -15.01
N PRO A 179 -10.44 6.13 -13.68
CA PRO A 179 -11.57 6.72 -13.01
C PRO A 179 -11.66 8.23 -13.33
N ALA A 180 -12.82 8.67 -13.83
CA ALA A 180 -13.08 10.09 -14.12
C ALA A 180 -13.10 10.95 -12.83
N ASP A 181 -13.54 10.34 -11.72
CA ASP A 181 -13.66 10.96 -10.41
C ASP A 181 -12.93 10.13 -9.33
N SER A 182 -12.68 10.72 -8.15
CA SER A 182 -12.20 9.94 -7.02
C SER A 182 -13.26 8.89 -6.66
N ILE A 183 -12.89 7.62 -6.71
CA ILE A 183 -13.76 6.50 -6.39
C ILE A 183 -13.20 5.74 -5.20
N GLY A 184 -14.10 5.14 -4.41
CA GLY A 184 -13.72 4.21 -3.39
C GLY A 184 -13.80 2.77 -3.87
N VAL A 185 -12.67 2.06 -3.91
CA VAL A 185 -12.62 0.65 -4.31
C VAL A 185 -12.35 -0.27 -3.11
N PRO A 186 -13.39 -0.90 -2.52
CA PRO A 186 -13.25 -2.01 -1.60
C PRO A 186 -12.42 -3.13 -2.17
N TYR A 187 -11.48 -3.63 -1.38
CA TYR A 187 -10.83 -4.89 -1.69
C TYR A 187 -10.65 -5.81 -0.50
N LYS A 188 -10.73 -7.11 -0.80
CA LYS A 188 -10.41 -8.19 0.13
C LYS A 188 -9.05 -8.76 -0.20
N TYR A 189 -8.28 -9.08 0.83
CA TYR A 189 -6.96 -9.64 0.66
C TYR A 189 -6.59 -10.61 1.77
N ILE A 190 -5.61 -11.46 1.46
CA ILE A 190 -4.83 -12.18 2.46
C ILE A 190 -3.70 -11.26 2.88
N ARG A 191 -3.62 -11.01 4.18
CA ARG A 191 -2.58 -10.19 4.81
C ARG A 191 -1.39 -11.04 5.22
N ILE A 192 -0.19 -10.47 5.18
CA ILE A 192 0.99 -11.00 5.84
C ILE A 192 0.88 -10.65 7.33
N MET A 193 0.74 -11.68 8.17
CA MET A 193 0.69 -11.48 9.62
C MET A 193 2.09 -11.11 10.13
N PRO A 194 2.20 -10.13 11.04
CA PRO A 194 3.49 -9.84 11.66
C PRO A 194 3.97 -11.06 12.46
N PRO A 195 5.29 -11.29 12.56
CA PRO A 195 5.82 -12.33 13.41
C PRO A 195 5.53 -12.00 14.89
N LEU A 196 5.24 -13.03 15.69
CA LEU A 196 5.22 -12.94 17.15
C LEU A 196 6.64 -13.25 17.62
N VAL A 197 7.44 -12.21 17.87
CA VAL A 197 8.87 -12.31 18.19
C VAL A 197 9.11 -12.23 19.69
N ASN A 198 8.29 -11.46 20.40
CA ASN A 198 8.41 -11.24 21.84
C ASN A 198 7.26 -11.91 22.60
N ASP A 199 7.49 -12.24 23.88
CA ASP A 199 6.49 -12.83 24.77
C ASP A 199 5.24 -11.95 24.97
N TRP A 200 5.38 -10.64 24.77
CA TRP A 200 4.33 -9.64 24.90
C TRP A 200 3.68 -9.25 23.58
N ASP A 201 4.03 -9.92 22.46
CA ASP A 201 3.41 -9.61 21.18
C ASP A 201 1.97 -10.14 21.14
N GLU A 202 1.03 -9.24 20.84
CA GLU A 202 -0.37 -9.61 20.72
C GLU A 202 -0.65 -10.24 19.35
N SER A 203 -1.23 -11.44 19.40
CA SER A 203 -1.78 -12.08 18.21
C SER A 203 -2.88 -11.22 17.60
N GLN A 204 -2.81 -11.02 16.29
CA GLN A 204 -3.86 -10.33 15.54
C GLN A 204 -4.96 -11.27 15.03
N VAL A 205 -4.79 -12.57 15.25
CA VAL A 205 -5.86 -13.55 15.05
C VAL A 205 -6.91 -13.27 16.14
N PRO A 206 -8.21 -13.23 15.82
CA PRO A 206 -9.24 -13.09 16.85
C PRO A 206 -9.07 -14.14 17.96
N GLU A 207 -9.25 -13.71 19.22
CA GLU A 207 -8.96 -14.52 20.41
C GLU A 207 -9.61 -15.91 20.39
N LYS A 208 -10.85 -15.99 19.90
CA LYS A 208 -11.59 -17.25 19.72
C LYS A 208 -10.88 -18.31 18.85
N TYR A 209 -9.88 -17.91 18.06
CA TYR A 209 -9.06 -18.81 17.26
C TYR A 209 -7.60 -18.87 17.70
N HIS A 210 -7.22 -18.33 18.86
CA HIS A 210 -5.86 -18.47 19.37
C HIS A 210 -5.43 -19.94 19.52
N ARG A 211 -6.38 -20.83 19.79
CA ARG A 211 -6.15 -22.29 19.80
C ARG A 211 -5.51 -22.79 18.50
N LEU A 212 -5.86 -22.22 17.34
CA LEU A 212 -5.25 -22.58 16.05
C LEU A 212 -3.75 -22.29 15.99
N ILE A 213 -3.28 -21.25 16.69
CA ILE A 213 -1.85 -20.91 16.74
C ILE A 213 -1.11 -22.00 17.50
N ILE A 214 -1.67 -22.43 18.64
CA ILE A 214 -1.13 -23.51 19.49
C ILE A 214 -1.12 -24.82 18.71
N GLU A 215 -2.24 -25.22 18.11
CA GLU A 215 -2.37 -26.46 17.34
C GLU A 215 -1.47 -26.48 16.10
N GLY A 216 -1.35 -25.34 15.42
CA GLY A 216 -0.41 -25.16 14.30
C GLY A 216 1.04 -25.34 14.74
N GLY A 217 1.39 -24.80 15.91
CA GLY A 217 2.70 -24.99 16.56
C GLY A 217 2.96 -26.45 16.94
N LEU A 218 2.02 -27.10 17.63
CA LEU A 218 2.11 -28.51 18.02
C LEU A 218 2.24 -29.44 16.81
N LYS A 219 1.41 -29.23 15.78
CA LYS A 219 1.51 -29.95 14.51
C LYS A 219 2.92 -29.85 13.93
N ARG A 220 3.53 -28.67 13.94
CA ARG A 220 4.89 -28.47 13.42
C ARG A 220 5.95 -29.12 14.34
N ALA A 221 5.79 -29.02 15.65
CA ALA A 221 6.71 -29.64 16.62
C ALA A 221 6.72 -31.18 16.51
N PHE A 222 5.54 -31.81 16.49
CA PHE A 222 5.42 -33.27 16.35
C PHE A 222 5.91 -33.79 15.01
N MET A 223 5.78 -33.00 13.95
CA MET A 223 6.38 -33.31 12.65
C MET A 223 7.91 -33.44 12.75
N TYR A 224 8.58 -32.57 13.51
CA TYR A 224 10.04 -32.64 13.71
C TYR A 224 10.48 -33.72 14.70
N GLN A 225 9.61 -34.11 15.64
CA GLN A 225 9.86 -35.20 16.57
C GLN A 225 9.59 -36.59 15.99
N PHE A 226 9.09 -36.66 14.74
CA PHE A 226 8.66 -37.90 14.08
C PHE A 226 7.57 -38.68 14.85
N ASP A 227 6.80 -38.00 15.72
CA ASP A 227 5.66 -38.58 16.44
C ASP A 227 4.40 -38.53 15.57
N SER A 228 4.24 -39.54 14.73
CA SER A 228 3.17 -39.58 13.72
C SER A 228 1.77 -39.55 14.34
N ALA A 229 1.56 -40.19 15.49
CA ALA A 229 0.26 -40.25 16.14
C ALA A 229 -0.18 -38.87 16.64
N LYS A 230 0.70 -38.17 17.39
CA LYS A 230 0.41 -36.82 17.87
C LYS A 230 0.33 -35.80 16.74
N TYR A 231 1.13 -35.96 15.69
CA TYR A 231 1.02 -35.15 14.48
C TYR A 231 -0.37 -35.25 13.84
N GLN A 232 -0.91 -36.46 13.66
CA GLN A 232 -2.23 -36.62 13.05
C GLN A 232 -3.35 -36.02 13.91
N LEU A 233 -3.27 -36.18 15.23
CA LEU A 233 -4.23 -35.56 16.15
C LEU A 233 -4.18 -34.03 16.06
N ALA A 234 -3.00 -33.42 16.24
CA ALA A 234 -2.84 -31.96 16.16
C ALA A 234 -3.23 -31.42 14.77
N LYS A 235 -2.98 -32.19 13.69
CA LYS A 235 -3.41 -31.84 12.34
C LYS A 235 -4.93 -31.87 12.20
N ALA A 236 -5.62 -32.84 12.80
CA ALA A 236 -7.08 -32.94 12.75
C ALA A 236 -7.72 -31.76 13.48
N GLU A 237 -7.28 -31.47 14.71
CA GLU A 237 -7.77 -30.33 15.50
C GLU A 237 -7.54 -28.99 14.78
N PHE A 238 -6.32 -28.78 14.26
CA PHE A 238 -5.99 -27.59 13.48
C PHE A 238 -6.89 -27.42 12.25
N ASN A 239 -7.20 -28.51 11.54
CA ASN A 239 -8.06 -28.46 10.37
C ASN A 239 -9.52 -28.18 10.74
N GLU A 240 -10.01 -28.72 11.85
CA GLU A 240 -11.34 -28.43 12.38
C GLU A 240 -11.47 -26.95 12.76
N GLY A 241 -10.52 -26.41 13.54
CA GLY A 241 -10.53 -24.99 13.88
C GLY A 241 -10.43 -24.09 12.64
N LEU A 242 -9.69 -24.50 11.60
CA LEU A 242 -9.63 -23.77 10.34
C LEU A 242 -10.98 -23.77 9.61
N LEU A 243 -11.76 -24.85 9.70
CA LEU A 243 -13.10 -24.90 9.12
C LEU A 243 -14.05 -23.95 9.87
N LEU A 244 -14.01 -23.94 11.20
CA LEU A 244 -14.79 -23.00 12.02
C LEU A 244 -14.42 -21.55 11.73
N MET A 245 -13.13 -21.23 11.67
CA MET A 245 -12.65 -19.90 11.32
C MET A 245 -13.13 -19.47 9.93
N LYS A 246 -13.06 -20.36 8.93
CA LYS A 246 -13.56 -20.09 7.58
C LYS A 246 -15.08 -19.89 7.55
N ALA A 247 -15.84 -20.65 8.33
CA ALA A 247 -17.29 -20.53 8.41
C ALA A 247 -17.71 -19.17 8.98
N ASP A 248 -17.09 -18.75 10.09
CA ASP A 248 -17.36 -17.46 10.73
C ASP A 248 -16.92 -16.27 9.87
N PHE A 249 -15.78 -16.40 9.17
CA PHE A 249 -15.29 -15.32 8.30
C PHE A 249 -16.21 -15.07 7.09
N ARG A 250 -17.00 -16.07 6.67
CA ARG A 250 -18.03 -15.86 5.64
C ARG A 250 -19.16 -14.94 6.12
N GLN A 251 -19.34 -14.78 7.43
CA GLN A 251 -20.45 -14.00 8.00
C GLN A 251 -20.11 -12.53 8.30
N THR A 252 -18.82 -12.16 8.42
CA THR A 252 -18.35 -10.85 8.93
C THR A 252 -17.84 -9.89 7.85
N ILE A 253 -18.38 -9.97 6.63
CA ILE A 253 -17.90 -9.29 5.42
C ILE A 253 -18.27 -7.79 5.40
N ASP A 254 -17.84 -7.00 6.38
CA ASP A 254 -18.16 -5.55 6.41
C ASP A 254 -16.94 -4.61 6.51
N LYS A 255 -15.71 -5.12 6.67
CA LYS A 255 -14.52 -4.25 6.66
C LYS A 255 -14.01 -4.02 5.25
N VAL A 256 -14.38 -2.88 4.69
CA VAL A 256 -14.02 -2.37 3.37
C VAL A 256 -12.79 -1.46 3.50
N ASN A 257 -11.67 -1.84 2.88
CA ASN A 257 -10.54 -0.93 2.68
C ASN A 257 -10.70 -0.23 1.33
N VAL A 258 -10.62 1.09 1.32
CA VAL A 258 -10.88 1.93 0.16
C VAL A 258 -9.56 2.30 -0.51
N LEU A 259 -9.34 1.89 -1.76
CA LEU A 259 -8.37 2.57 -2.62
C LEU A 259 -9.04 3.83 -3.15
N GLY A 260 -8.39 4.99 -2.97
CA GLY A 260 -8.81 6.26 -3.55
C GLY A 260 -7.58 7.06 -3.99
N SER A 261 -7.72 7.85 -5.05
CA SER A 261 -6.73 8.86 -5.40
C SER A 261 -6.80 9.97 -4.34
N SER A 262 -5.73 10.19 -3.57
CA SER A 262 -5.60 11.45 -2.84
C SER A 262 -5.44 12.58 -3.87
N ASP A 263 -6.28 13.60 -3.73
CA ASP A 263 -6.31 14.87 -4.46
C ASP A 263 -6.85 14.86 -5.89
N ARG A 264 -8.14 15.19 -5.98
CA ARG A 264 -8.63 16.02 -7.09
C ARG A 264 -8.34 17.48 -6.77
N ILE A 265 -7.27 18.04 -7.33
CA ILE A 265 -7.21 19.48 -7.55
C ILE A 265 -8.17 19.78 -8.70
N ARG A 266 -9.47 19.94 -8.40
CA ARG A 266 -10.38 20.65 -9.31
C ARG A 266 -10.00 22.13 -9.21
N ARG A 267 -9.25 22.65 -10.17
CA ARG A 267 -9.20 24.09 -10.45
C ARG A 267 -10.56 24.54 -10.98
N GLN A 268 -11.56 24.60 -10.11
CA GLN A 268 -12.78 25.37 -10.34
C GLN A 268 -13.24 26.16 -9.11
N ASP A 269 -12.68 25.93 -7.93
CA ASP A 269 -12.92 26.79 -6.78
C ASP A 269 -11.74 27.74 -6.55
N ALA A 270 -11.90 28.95 -7.08
CA ALA A 270 -11.43 30.21 -6.55
C ALA A 270 -10.20 30.16 -5.62
N PHE A 271 -9.02 30.38 -6.21
CA PHE A 271 -7.94 31.08 -5.51
C PHE A 271 -8.29 32.58 -5.46
N LEU A 272 -9.30 32.93 -4.66
CA LEU A 272 -9.48 34.29 -4.16
C LEU A 272 -8.53 34.45 -2.97
N LEU A 273 -7.30 34.86 -3.24
CA LEU A 273 -6.54 35.59 -2.24
C LEU A 273 -7.06 37.03 -2.23
N PRO A 274 -7.48 37.61 -1.09
CA PRO A 274 -7.59 39.05 -0.98
C PRO A 274 -6.18 39.63 -1.15
N LEU A 275 -6.00 40.28 -2.29
CA LEU A 275 -4.82 41.08 -2.60
C LEU A 275 -4.90 42.34 -1.72
N ASN A 276 -4.36 42.26 -0.50
CA ASN A 276 -4.18 43.43 0.35
C ASN A 276 -2.95 44.20 -0.17
N LEU A 277 -3.14 44.95 -1.25
CA LEU A 277 -2.23 46.01 -1.65
C LEU A 277 -2.42 47.16 -0.68
N GLY A 278 -1.50 47.26 0.29
CA GLY A 278 -1.29 48.50 1.01
C GLY A 278 -1.06 49.63 0.01
N THR A 279 -1.94 50.62 0.04
CA THR A 279 -1.76 51.88 -0.66
C THR A 279 -0.58 52.62 -0.05
N LEU A 280 0.46 52.80 -0.86
CA LEU A 280 1.42 53.88 -0.71
C LEU A 280 0.74 55.19 -1.13
N SER A 281 0.57 56.08 -0.16
CA SER A 281 0.67 57.53 -0.30
C SER A 281 1.51 58.03 0.88
#